data_AF-A0A016ALI4-F1
#
_entry.id   AF-A0A016ALI4-F1
#
_cell.length_a   1.000
_cell.length_b   1.000
_cell.length_c   1.000
_cell.angle_alpha   90.00
_cell.angle_beta   90.00
_cell.angle_gamma   90.00
#
_symmetry.space_group_name_H-M   'P 1'
#
loop_
_entity.id
_entity.type
_entity.pdbx_description
1 polymer ?
#
loop_
_entity_poly.entity_id
_entity_poly.type
_entity_poly.pdbx_seq_one_letter_code
_entity_poly.pdbx_strand_id
1 'polypeptide(L)'
;MIDYMKNLFVGLLTGLAAYLNPISGDIKSLVALFFFNFLFGLAAGLLANNESFSLKKAFRCIIEAMVFFLLVAAIYFIGDHKGNPDGALQCVSFITYSIFYFYGVNILRNLKLMATPGTAFYKVVSFLYYVVSVEFIKHIPFLTNYQKEAIK
;
A
#
# COMPACT_ATOMS: atom_id res chain seq x y z
N MET A 1 30.85 15.69 -21.06
CA MET A 1 30.37 14.28 -21.02
C MET A 1 29.40 14.04 -19.87
N ILE A 2 29.78 14.35 -18.62
CA ILE A 2 28.91 14.23 -17.44
C ILE A 2 27.62 15.05 -17.58
N ASP A 3 27.69 16.30 -18.03
CA ASP A 3 26.49 17.14 -18.23
C ASP A 3 25.55 16.59 -19.31
N TYR A 4 26.11 15.97 -20.35
CA TYR A 4 25.34 15.34 -21.42
C TYR A 4 24.59 14.10 -20.91
N MET A 5 25.26 13.27 -20.11
CA MET A 5 24.65 12.11 -19.44
C MET A 5 23.56 12.54 -18.44
N LYS A 6 23.80 13.62 -17.69
CA LYS A 6 22.82 14.19 -16.76
C LYS A 6 21.58 14.68 -17.50
N ASN A 7 21.76 15.43 -18.59
CA ASN A 7 20.66 15.94 -19.40
C ASN A 7 19.87 14.81 -20.06
N LEU A 8 20.54 13.77 -20.55
CA LEU A 8 19.89 12.57 -21.09
C LEU A 8 19.02 11.88 -20.03
N PHE A 9 19.56 11.69 -18.82
CA PHE A 9 18.84 11.06 -17.72
C PHE A 9 17.63 11.87 -17.27
N VAL A 10 17.79 13.20 -17.13
CA VAL A 10 16.68 14.11 -16.80
C VAL A 10 15.62 14.09 -17.90
N GLY A 11 16.02 14.07 -19.18
CA GLY A 11 15.12 13.98 -20.31
C GLY A 11 14.30 12.69 -20.31
N LEU A 12 14.95 11.54 -20.08
CA LEU A 12 14.28 10.24 -19.96
C LEU A 12 13.28 10.21 -18.81
N LEU A 13 13.69 10.67 -17.62
CA LEU A 13 12.80 10.73 -16.45
C LEU A 13 11.61 11.67 -16.68
N THR A 14 11.84 12.82 -17.31
CA THR A 14 10.78 13.78 -17.61
C THR A 14 9.81 13.22 -18.64
N GLY A 15 10.31 12.53 -19.67
CA GLY A 15 9.48 11.84 -20.66
C GLY A 15 8.62 10.73 -20.04
N LEU A 16 9.20 9.91 -19.16
CA LEU A 16 8.47 8.91 -18.38
C LEU A 16 7.41 9.53 -17.47
N ALA A 17 7.76 10.62 -16.77
CA ALA A 17 6.83 11.32 -15.89
C ALA A 17 5.66 11.93 -16.67
N ALA A 18 5.94 12.50 -17.86
CA ALA A 18 4.90 13.02 -18.75
C ALA A 18 3.99 11.90 -19.27
N TYR A 19 4.55 10.75 -19.65
CA TYR A 19 3.79 9.58 -20.11
C TYR A 19 2.86 9.03 -19.02
N LEU A 20 3.35 8.93 -17.78
CA LEU A 20 2.58 8.43 -16.63
C LEU A 20 1.72 9.51 -15.96
N ASN A 21 1.69 10.74 -16.49
CA ASN A 21 0.89 11.83 -15.96
C ASN A 21 -0.61 11.49 -15.81
N PRO A 22 -1.24 10.75 -16.74
CA PRO A 22 -2.64 10.35 -16.62
C PRO A 22 -2.97 9.51 -15.39
N ILE A 23 -2.01 8.74 -14.87
CA ILE A 23 -2.13 7.96 -13.63
C ILE A 23 -1.38 8.58 -12.44
N SER A 24 -0.98 9.85 -12.56
CA SER A 24 -0.18 10.51 -11.51
C SER A 24 -0.92 10.64 -10.19
N GLY A 25 -2.26 10.73 -10.21
CA GLY A 25 -3.09 10.74 -9.01
C GLY A 25 -2.98 9.43 -8.21
N ASP A 26 -3.10 8.29 -8.90
CA ASP A 26 -2.90 6.97 -8.31
C ASP A 26 -1.49 6.79 -7.76
N ILE A 27 -0.46 7.16 -8.54
CA ILE A 27 0.95 7.07 -8.13
C ILE A 27 1.20 7.89 -6.86
N LYS A 28 0.78 9.16 -6.82
CA LYS A 28 0.97 10.03 -5.65
C LYS A 28 0.29 9.46 -4.41
N SER A 29 -0.91 8.90 -4.59
CA SER A 29 -1.68 8.30 -3.49
C SER A 29 -1.02 7.02 -2.98
N LEU A 30 -0.50 6.17 -3.87
CA LEU A 30 0.29 5.00 -3.50
C LEU A 30 1.55 5.38 -2.72
N VAL A 31 2.29 6.39 -3.18
CA VAL A 31 3.48 6.90 -2.46
C VAL A 31 3.10 7.36 -1.04
N ALA A 32 2.03 8.14 -0.89
CA ALA A 32 1.55 8.58 0.42
C ALA A 32 1.15 7.39 1.30
N LEU A 33 0.43 6.41 0.75
CA LEU A 33 0.02 5.21 1.47
C LEU A 33 1.22 4.38 1.94
N PHE A 34 2.22 4.14 1.08
CA PHE A 34 3.43 3.41 1.48
C PHE A 34 4.22 4.17 2.54
N PHE A 35 4.27 5.50 2.45
CA PHE A 35 4.90 6.34 3.47
C PHE A 35 4.20 6.16 4.82
N PHE A 36 2.88 6.28 4.90
CA PHE A 36 2.15 6.08 6.16
C PHE A 36 2.24 4.66 6.68
N ASN A 37 2.15 3.66 5.79
CA ASN A 37 2.32 2.27 6.16
C ASN A 37 3.69 2.00 6.78
N PHE A 38 4.75 2.52 6.15
CA PHE A 38 6.11 2.42 6.68
C PHE A 38 6.24 3.16 8.02
N LEU A 39 5.75 4.40 8.11
CA LEU A 39 5.84 5.23 9.30
C LEU A 39 5.19 4.55 10.51
N PHE A 40 3.93 4.11 10.36
CA PHE A 40 3.21 3.47 11.46
C PHE A 40 3.71 2.05 11.74
N GLY A 41 4.16 1.31 10.72
CA GLY A 41 4.79 0.01 10.91
C GLY A 41 6.10 0.11 11.69
N LEU A 42 6.93 1.11 11.38
CA LEU A 42 8.15 1.39 12.11
C LEU A 42 7.86 1.84 13.55
N ALA A 43 6.94 2.80 13.72
CA ALA A 43 6.57 3.31 15.04
C ALA A 43 6.02 2.19 15.94
N ALA A 44 5.16 1.31 15.42
CA ALA A 44 4.66 0.16 16.19
C ALA A 44 5.76 -0.83 16.55
N GLY A 45 6.69 -1.13 15.63
CA GLY A 45 7.84 -2.00 15.90
C GLY A 45 8.72 -1.47 17.03
N LEU A 46 9.05 -0.18 17.00
CA LEU A 46 9.91 0.47 18.01
C LEU A 46 9.18 0.66 19.35
N LEU A 47 7.95 1.20 19.34
CA LEU A 47 7.25 1.66 20.54
C LEU A 47 6.44 0.58 21.25
N ALA A 48 5.81 -0.33 20.50
CA ALA A 48 4.95 -1.36 21.08
C ALA A 48 5.69 -2.70 21.25
N ASN A 49 6.56 -3.05 20.30
CA ASN A 49 7.23 -4.35 20.27
C ASN A 49 8.69 -4.34 20.75
N ASN A 50 9.24 -3.17 21.12
CA ASN A 50 10.65 -2.98 21.50
C ASN A 50 11.65 -3.58 20.50
N GLU A 51 11.30 -3.60 19.21
CA GLU A 51 12.19 -4.09 18.17
C GLU A 51 13.28 -3.07 17.88
N SER A 52 14.46 -3.53 17.46
CA SER A 52 15.49 -2.64 16.92
C SER A 52 15.17 -2.25 15.47
N PHE A 53 15.59 -1.04 15.09
CA PHE A 53 15.49 -0.60 13.70
C PHE A 53 16.24 -1.55 12.78
N SER A 54 15.58 -1.98 11.70
CA SER A 54 16.17 -2.87 10.71
C SER A 54 16.06 -2.29 9.31
N LEU A 55 17.21 -2.00 8.69
CA LEU A 55 17.28 -1.58 7.29
C LEU A 55 16.62 -2.61 6.35
N LYS A 56 16.61 -3.89 6.71
CA LYS A 56 15.95 -4.96 5.95
C LYS A 56 14.41 -4.80 5.91
N LYS A 57 13.81 -4.18 6.93
CA LYS A 57 12.36 -3.86 6.94
C LYS A 57 12.07 -2.66 6.03
N ALA A 58 12.93 -1.63 6.07
CA ALA A 58 12.81 -0.48 5.18
C ALA A 58 12.95 -0.86 3.69
N PHE A 59 13.96 -1.66 3.35
CA PHE A 59 14.15 -2.15 1.98
C PHE A 59 12.97 -2.99 1.46
N ARG A 60 12.33 -3.79 2.33
CA ARG A 60 11.13 -4.54 1.93
C ARG A 60 9.97 -3.62 1.53
N CYS A 61 9.75 -2.54 2.28
CA CYS A 61 8.74 -1.55 1.92
C CYS A 61 9.03 -0.86 0.58
N ILE A 62 10.29 -0.55 0.30
CA ILE A 62 10.71 0.02 -1.00
C ILE A 62 10.40 -0.96 -2.13
N ILE A 63 10.73 -2.25 -1.96
CA ILE A 63 10.45 -3.29 -2.96
C ILE A 63 8.94 -3.41 -3.20
N GLU A 64 8.13 -3.44 -2.14
CA GLU A 64 6.67 -3.46 -2.27
C GLU A 64 6.17 -2.27 -3.09
N ALA A 65 6.60 -1.05 -2.75
CA ALA A 65 6.23 0.16 -3.48
C ALA A 65 6.65 0.10 -4.96
N MET A 66 7.85 -0.40 -5.26
CA MET A 66 8.34 -0.56 -6.64
C MET A 66 7.49 -1.55 -7.44
N VAL A 67 7.10 -2.67 -6.83
CA VAL A 67 6.26 -3.69 -7.49
C VAL A 67 4.91 -3.08 -7.89
N PHE A 68 4.27 -2.32 -6.99
CA PHE A 68 2.98 -1.69 -7.28
C PHE A 68 3.10 -0.57 -8.30
N PHE A 69 4.16 0.23 -8.24
CA PHE A 69 4.43 1.26 -9.25
C PHE A 69 4.62 0.66 -10.64
N LEU A 70 5.40 -0.43 -10.74
CA LEU A 70 5.61 -1.13 -12.00
C LEU A 70 4.31 -1.74 -12.54
N LEU A 71 3.48 -2.30 -11.65
CA LEU A 71 2.20 -2.89 -12.02
C LEU A 71 1.25 -1.85 -12.64
N VAL A 72 1.05 -0.70 -11.99
CA VAL A 72 0.14 0.33 -12.52
C VAL A 72 0.68 0.95 -13.81
N ALA A 73 1.99 1.16 -13.91
CA ALA A 73 2.63 1.64 -15.13
C ALA A 73 2.48 0.65 -16.29
N ALA A 74 2.64 -0.66 -16.03
CA ALA A 74 2.49 -1.70 -17.05
C ALA A 74 1.04 -1.81 -17.55
N ILE A 75 0.05 -1.73 -16.65
CA ILE A 75 -1.37 -1.77 -17.03
C ILE A 75 -1.73 -0.58 -17.92
N TYR A 76 -1.31 0.62 -17.52
CA TYR A 76 -1.52 1.82 -18.33
C TYR A 76 -0.84 1.69 -19.69
N PHE A 77 0.43 1.28 -19.73
CA PHE A 77 1.18 1.06 -20.96
C PHE A 77 0.48 0.09 -21.91
N ILE A 78 0.06 -1.06 -21.42
CA ILE A 78 -0.62 -2.08 -22.24
C ILE A 78 -1.98 -1.57 -22.73
N GLY A 79 -2.76 -0.91 -21.88
CA GLY A 79 -4.10 -0.43 -22.25
C GLY A 79 -4.06 0.71 -23.26
N ASP A 80 -3.09 1.62 -23.13
CA ASP A 80 -2.80 2.68 -24.10
C ASP A 80 -2.43 2.08 -25.48
N HIS A 81 -1.53 1.10 -25.52
CA HIS A 81 -1.14 0.42 -26.76
C HIS A 81 -2.24 -0.45 -27.37
N LYS A 82 -3.21 -0.92 -26.56
CA LYS A 82 -4.42 -1.59 -27.05
C LYS A 82 -5.46 -0.62 -27.63
N GLY A 83 -5.23 0.69 -27.57
CA GLY A 83 -6.19 1.71 -27.98
C GLY A 83 -7.37 1.86 -27.02
N ASN A 84 -7.22 1.45 -25.76
CA ASN A 84 -8.24 1.61 -24.71
C ASN A 84 -7.62 2.20 -23.42
N PRO A 85 -7.18 3.47 -23.46
CA PRO A 85 -6.58 4.13 -22.30
C PRO A 85 -7.59 4.29 -21.15
N ASP A 86 -8.87 4.57 -21.42
CA ASP A 86 -9.88 4.76 -20.38
C ASP A 86 -10.11 3.48 -19.56
N GLY A 87 -10.17 2.32 -20.22
CA GLY A 87 -10.24 1.02 -19.54
C GLY A 87 -8.98 0.73 -18.71
N ALA A 88 -7.81 1.17 -19.19
CA ALA A 88 -6.55 1.07 -18.46
C ALA A 88 -6.58 1.92 -17.17
N LEU A 89 -7.04 3.17 -17.26
CA LEU A 89 -7.18 4.08 -16.11
C LEU A 89 -8.11 3.49 -15.05
N GLN A 90 -9.27 2.95 -15.46
CA GLN A 90 -10.19 2.28 -14.53
C GLN A 90 -9.55 1.07 -13.85
N CYS A 91 -8.80 0.26 -14.59
CA CYS A 91 -8.10 -0.89 -14.04
C CYS A 91 -7.02 -0.48 -13.03
N VAL A 92 -6.24 0.56 -13.36
CA VAL A 92 -5.27 1.17 -12.44
C VAL A 92 -5.95 1.63 -11.16
N SER A 93 -7.00 2.43 -11.23
CA SER A 93 -7.72 2.90 -10.04
C SER A 93 -8.31 1.77 -9.21
N PHE A 94 -8.85 0.72 -9.84
CA PHE A 94 -9.36 -0.45 -9.12
C PHE A 94 -8.27 -1.16 -8.30
N ILE A 95 -7.10 -1.37 -8.89
CA ILE A 95 -5.96 -1.95 -8.17
C ILE A 95 -5.51 -1.01 -7.07
N THR A 96 -5.37 0.29 -7.35
CA THR A 96 -4.99 1.30 -6.36
C THR A 96 -5.90 1.26 -5.14
N TYR A 97 -7.23 1.24 -5.31
CA TYR A 97 -8.18 1.13 -4.20
C TYR A 97 -8.09 -0.20 -3.45
N SER A 98 -7.79 -1.31 -4.15
CA SER A 98 -7.53 -2.60 -3.49
C SER A 98 -6.31 -2.50 -2.57
N ILE A 99 -5.24 -1.83 -3.02
CA ILE A 99 -4.04 -1.60 -2.21
C ILE A 99 -4.33 -0.66 -1.04
N PHE A 100 -5.16 0.37 -1.23
CA PHE A 100 -5.59 1.26 -0.14
C PHE A 100 -6.27 0.47 0.98
N TYR A 101 -7.12 -0.49 0.62
CA TYR A 101 -7.76 -1.35 1.61
C TYR A 101 -6.73 -2.17 2.40
N PHE A 102 -5.86 -2.94 1.72
CA PHE A 102 -4.91 -3.81 2.41
C PHE A 102 -3.95 -3.05 3.33
N TYR A 103 -3.36 -1.95 2.83
CA TYR A 103 -2.44 -1.15 3.62
C TYR A 103 -3.15 -0.25 4.63
N GLY A 104 -4.37 0.20 4.35
CA GLY A 104 -5.21 0.91 5.31
C GLY A 104 -5.51 0.04 6.54
N VAL A 105 -5.86 -1.24 6.33
CA VAL A 105 -6.01 -2.21 7.43
C VAL A 105 -4.71 -2.39 8.19
N ASN A 106 -3.56 -2.44 7.50
CA ASN A 106 -2.26 -2.57 8.17
C ASN A 106 -1.91 -1.34 9.02
N ILE A 107 -2.19 -0.13 8.52
CA ILE A 107 -2.03 1.12 9.26
C ILE A 107 -2.92 1.11 10.52
N LEU A 108 -4.20 0.76 10.38
CA LEU A 108 -5.12 0.66 11.53
C LEU A 108 -4.65 -0.35 12.56
N ARG A 109 -4.11 -1.50 12.12
CA ARG A 109 -3.49 -2.50 13.02
C ARG A 109 -2.34 -1.90 13.82
N ASN A 110 -1.40 -1.23 13.15
CA ASN A 110 -0.23 -0.62 13.80
C ASN A 110 -0.62 0.53 14.74
N LEU A 111 -1.61 1.35 14.34
CA LEU A 111 -2.19 2.37 15.21
C LEU A 111 -2.84 1.77 16.46
N LYS A 112 -3.59 0.69 16.32
CA LYS A 112 -4.21 -0.02 17.45
C LYS A 112 -3.16 -0.55 18.42
N LEU A 113 -2.06 -1.11 17.90
CA LEU A 113 -0.95 -1.63 18.71
C LEU A 113 -0.25 -0.55 19.52
N MET A 114 -0.09 0.66 18.96
CA MET A 114 0.52 1.79 19.66
C MET A 114 -0.44 2.50 20.63
N ALA A 115 -1.75 2.34 20.46
CA ALA A 115 -2.74 3.01 21.27
C ALA A 115 -2.83 2.41 22.68
N THR A 116 -2.83 3.26 23.71
CA THR A 116 -2.96 2.81 25.11
C THR A 116 -4.36 2.28 25.40
N PRO A 117 -4.52 1.03 25.89
CA PRO A 117 -5.81 0.45 26.22
C PRO A 117 -6.63 1.33 27.19
N GLY A 118 -7.94 1.40 26.98
CA GLY A 118 -8.87 2.17 27.81
C GLY A 118 -9.08 3.62 27.38
N THR A 119 -8.20 4.19 26.55
CA THR A 119 -8.34 5.55 26.02
C THR A 119 -9.43 5.65 24.95
N ALA A 120 -10.00 6.84 24.75
CA ALA A 120 -10.95 7.09 23.66
C ALA A 120 -10.34 6.80 22.28
N PHE A 121 -9.07 7.19 22.08
CA PHE A 121 -8.33 6.91 20.84
C PHE A 121 -8.24 5.41 20.55
N TYR A 122 -7.87 4.60 21.55
CA TYR A 122 -7.84 3.13 21.42
C TYR A 122 -9.20 2.57 21.01
N LYS A 123 -10.29 3.04 21.63
CA LYS A 123 -11.65 2.57 21.30
C LYS A 123 -12.02 2.87 19.84
N VAL A 124 -11.74 4.08 19.36
CA VAL A 124 -12.02 4.49 17.98
C VAL A 124 -11.20 3.67 16.99
N VAL A 125 -9.87 3.61 17.17
CA VAL A 125 -8.99 2.87 16.24
C VAL A 125 -9.31 1.37 16.27
N SER A 126 -9.59 0.79 17.44
CA SER A 126 -9.96 -0.62 17.56
C SER A 126 -11.29 -0.92 16.86
N PHE A 127 -12.27 -0.02 16.93
CA PHE A 127 -13.54 -0.18 16.21
C PHE A 127 -13.34 -0.08 14.69
N LEU A 128 -12.61 0.93 14.22
CA LEU A 128 -12.30 1.09 12.80
C LEU A 128 -11.56 -0.14 12.26
N TYR A 129 -10.54 -0.61 12.99
CA TYR A 129 -9.83 -1.83 12.63
C TYR A 129 -10.79 -3.02 12.54
N TYR A 130 -11.62 -3.25 13.55
CA TYR A 130 -12.56 -4.38 13.59
C TYR A 130 -13.53 -4.41 12.39
N VAL A 131 -14.11 -3.26 12.05
CA VAL A 131 -15.06 -3.14 10.93
C VAL A 131 -14.35 -3.28 9.59
N VAL A 132 -13.28 -2.51 9.37
CA VAL A 132 -12.59 -2.47 8.06
C VAL A 132 -11.83 -3.76 7.80
N SER A 133 -11.25 -4.41 8.82
CA SER A 133 -10.60 -5.72 8.65
C SER A 133 -11.59 -6.88 8.59
N VAL A 134 -12.90 -6.59 8.67
CA VAL A 134 -13.98 -7.58 8.60
C VAL A 134 -13.81 -8.67 9.68
N GLU A 135 -13.35 -8.29 10.87
CA GLU A 135 -13.03 -9.26 11.94
C GLU A 135 -14.26 -9.97 12.51
N PHE A 136 -15.45 -9.40 12.32
CA PHE A 136 -16.72 -10.02 12.69
C PHE A 136 -16.97 -11.34 11.96
N ILE A 137 -16.44 -11.54 10.75
CA ILE A 137 -16.58 -12.81 10.02
C ILE A 137 -15.95 -13.98 10.78
N LYS A 138 -14.87 -13.75 11.55
CA LYS A 138 -14.21 -14.78 12.37
C LYS A 138 -15.09 -15.29 13.53
N HIS A 139 -16.17 -14.58 13.84
CA HIS A 139 -17.11 -14.93 14.89
C HIS A 139 -18.39 -15.60 14.34
N ILE A 140 -18.45 -15.86 13.02
CA ILE A 140 -19.52 -16.62 12.39
C ILE A 140 -19.19 -18.13 12.53
N PRO A 141 -20.01 -18.91 13.27
CA PRO A 141 -19.67 -20.29 13.66
C PRO A 141 -19.30 -21.22 12.49
N PHE A 142 -19.95 -21.06 11.33
CA PHE A 142 -19.75 -21.91 10.16
C PHE A 142 -18.40 -21.70 9.46
N LEU A 143 -17.84 -20.49 9.46
CA LEU A 143 -16.60 -20.18 8.73
C LEU A 143 -15.35 -20.62 9.52
N THR A 144 -15.42 -20.57 10.85
CA THR A 144 -14.36 -21.06 11.72
C THR A 144 -14.15 -22.58 11.60
N ASN A 145 -15.22 -23.32 11.30
CA ASN A 145 -15.15 -24.76 11.05
C ASN A 145 -14.54 -25.05 9.66
N TYR A 146 -14.93 -24.31 8.62
CA TYR A 146 -14.36 -24.44 7.27
C TYR A 146 -12.85 -24.14 7.23
N GLN A 147 -12.38 -23.10 7.93
CA GLN A 147 -10.94 -22.78 8.01
C GLN A 147 -10.10 -23.85 8.70
N LYS A 148 -10.68 -24.61 9.65
CA LYS A 148 -9.99 -25.72 10.33
C LYS A 148 -9.86 -26.95 9.42
N GLU A 149 -10.77 -27.13 8.48
CA GLU A 149 -10.74 -28.24 7.52
C GLU A 149 -9.74 -27.99 6.39
N ALA A 150 -9.57 -26.73 5.95
CA ALA A 150 -8.64 -26.35 4.88
C ALA A 150 -7.13 -26.42 5.23
N ILE A 151 -6.79 -26.72 6.49
CA ILE A 151 -5.40 -26.83 6.98
C ILE A 151 -4.99 -28.30 7.21
N LYS A 152 -5.86 -29.27 6.88
CA LYS A 152 -5.49 -30.69 6.81
C LYS A 152 -4.90 -31.04 5.45
#